data_AF-A0A9Q3EGV5-F1
#
_entry.id   AF-A0A9Q3EGV5-F1
#
_cell.length_a   1.000
_cell.length_b   1.000
_cell.length_c   1.000
_cell.angle_alpha   90.00
_cell.angle_beta   90.00
_cell.angle_gamma   90.00
#
_symmetry.space_group_name_H-M   'P 1'
#
loop_
_entity.id
_entity.type
_entity.pdbx_description
1 polymer ?
#
loop_
_entity_poly.entity_id
_entity_poly.type
_entity_poly.pdbx_seq_one_letter_code
_entity_poly.pdbx_strand_id
1 'polypeptide(L)'
;MDLLLKYKNTFATDKEPLGAIIGHEVDIILNVEKTYPPLLRRPAYPASPRAREALEVHIKELMDLGVLRKVGHNDQVEVTTPVIITWHNVKSRMVGEFRALNAYTIPDRYPIPRIHETLTQFSQANFIAAIEAL
;
A
#
# COMPACT_ATOMS: atom_id res chain seq x y z
N MET A 1 -5.26 5.94 30.61
CA MET A 1 -6.42 6.30 29.77
C MET A 1 -6.33 7.73 29.28
N ASP A 2 -5.90 8.68 30.12
CA ASP A 2 -5.85 10.11 29.77
C ASP A 2 -5.01 10.45 28.53
N LEU A 3 -3.89 9.76 28.29
CA LEU A 3 -3.05 9.98 27.11
C LEU A 3 -3.76 9.59 25.80
N LEU A 4 -4.46 8.46 25.79
CA LEU A 4 -5.22 7.97 24.64
C LEU A 4 -6.41 8.89 24.35
N LEU A 5 -7.09 9.37 25.39
CA LEU A 5 -8.20 10.31 25.24
C LEU A 5 -7.72 11.69 24.76
N LYS A 6 -6.58 12.15 25.28
CA LYS A 6 -5.96 13.43 24.89
C LYS A 6 -5.50 13.42 23.42
N TYR A 7 -4.95 12.31 22.94
CA TYR A 7 -4.44 12.15 21.57
C TYR A 7 -5.27 11.17 20.74
N LYS A 8 -6.59 11.14 20.96
CA LYS A 8 -7.50 10.16 20.35
C LYS A 8 -7.45 10.11 18.81
N ASN A 9 -7.13 11.23 18.17
CA ASN A 9 -7.04 11.33 16.70
C ASN A 9 -5.69 10.84 16.15
N THR A 10 -4.73 10.49 17.00
CA THR A 10 -3.40 10.00 16.60
C THR A 10 -3.36 8.47 16.51
N PHE A 11 -4.30 7.78 17.16
CA PHE A 11 -4.37 6.33 17.16
C PHE A 11 -5.39 5.85 16.14
N ALA A 12 -5.00 4.90 15.31
CA ALA A 12 -5.93 4.22 14.43
C ALA A 12 -6.96 3.42 15.24
N THR A 13 -8.18 3.33 14.72
CA THR A 13 -9.27 2.55 15.33
C THR A 13 -9.88 1.61 14.31
N ASP A 14 -10.70 0.66 14.75
CA ASP A 14 -11.41 -0.24 13.83
C ASP A 14 -12.30 0.52 12.82
N LYS A 15 -12.75 1.73 13.16
CA LYS A 15 -13.59 2.59 12.30
C LYS A 15 -12.76 3.48 11.38
N GLU A 16 -11.59 3.90 11.85
CA GLU A 16 -10.66 4.78 11.13
C GLU A 16 -9.27 4.13 11.17
N PRO A 17 -9.07 3.03 10.43
CA PRO A 17 -7.83 2.25 10.51
C PRO A 17 -6.69 2.90 9.74
N LEU A 18 -7.00 3.84 8.84
CA LEU A 18 -6.03 4.46 7.93
C LEU A 18 -5.96 5.97 8.16
N GLY A 19 -4.74 6.48 8.26
CA GLY A 19 -4.45 7.91 8.15
C GLY A 19 -4.24 8.30 6.68
N ALA A 20 -4.45 9.57 6.37
CA ALA A 20 -4.13 10.14 5.06
C ALA A 20 -3.31 11.42 5.23
N ILE A 21 -2.21 11.53 4.48
CA ILE A 21 -1.43 12.77 4.39
C ILE A 21 -2.16 13.69 3.41
N ILE A 22 -2.55 14.88 3.87
CA ILE A 22 -3.27 15.86 3.05
C ILE A 22 -2.26 16.78 2.36
N GLY A 23 -2.40 16.98 1.05
CA GLY A 23 -1.62 17.95 0.29
C GLY A 23 -0.30 17.45 -0.29
N HIS A 24 0.00 16.15 -0.17
CA HIS A 24 1.18 15.53 -0.76
C HIS A 24 0.75 14.37 -1.66
N GLU A 25 0.96 14.52 -2.97
CA GLU A 25 0.79 13.45 -3.95
C GLU A 25 2.14 12.82 -4.28
N VAL A 26 2.13 11.53 -4.63
CA VAL A 26 3.33 10.78 -5.01
C VAL A 26 3.33 10.58 -6.51
N ASP A 27 4.32 11.16 -7.19
CA ASP A 27 4.53 10.95 -8.61
C ASP A 27 5.30 9.65 -8.85
N ILE A 28 4.71 8.75 -9.63
CA ILE A 28 5.40 7.54 -10.12
C ILE A 28 5.98 7.86 -11.50
N ILE A 29 7.29 8.10 -11.54
CA ILE A 29 7.99 8.40 -12.78
C ILE A 29 8.46 7.09 -13.44
N LEU A 30 8.07 6.90 -14.70
CA LEU A 30 8.50 5.76 -15.50
C LEU A 30 9.71 6.10 -16.36
N ASN A 31 10.57 5.11 -16.61
CA ASN A 31 11.73 5.21 -17.52
C ASN A 31 11.37 4.91 -18.99
N VAL A 32 10.08 4.87 -19.31
CA VAL A 32 9.53 4.61 -20.64
C VAL A 32 8.46 5.64 -20.97
N GLU A 33 8.43 6.05 -22.23
CA GLU A 33 7.41 6.97 -22.75
C GLU A 33 6.21 6.23 -23.33
N LYS A 34 5.13 6.96 -23.62
CA LYS A 34 3.97 6.40 -24.31
C LYS A 34 4.30 6.16 -25.79
N THR A 35 3.80 5.10 -26.42
CA THR A 35 2.92 4.03 -25.91
C THR A 35 3.66 3.03 -25.03
N TYR A 36 3.11 2.73 -23.85
CA TYR A 36 3.76 1.84 -22.89
C TYR A 36 3.94 0.41 -23.39
N PRO A 37 5.01 -0.31 -22.94
CA PRO A 37 5.23 -1.70 -23.29
C PRO A 37 4.03 -2.59 -22.92
N PRO A 38 3.71 -3.64 -23.73
CA PRO A 38 2.62 -4.58 -23.43
C PRO A 38 2.72 -5.23 -22.06
N LEU A 39 3.93 -5.35 -21.50
CA LEU A 39 4.17 -5.91 -20.18
C LEU A 39 3.53 -5.08 -19.04
N LEU A 40 3.25 -3.80 -19.27
CA LEU A 40 2.52 -2.94 -18.33
C LEU A 40 0.98 -3.10 -18.43
N ARG A 41 0.47 -3.87 -19.41
CA ARG A 41 -0.96 -4.19 -19.56
C ARG A 41 -1.21 -5.66 -19.25
N ARG A 42 -1.10 -6.01 -17.98
CA ARG A 42 -1.26 -7.40 -17.55
C ARG A 42 -2.73 -7.73 -17.28
N PRO A 43 -3.24 -8.87 -17.79
CA PRO A 43 -4.58 -9.34 -17.48
C PRO A 43 -4.65 -9.88 -16.05
N ALA A 44 -5.86 -9.93 -15.49
CA ALA A 44 -6.11 -10.61 -14.22
C ALA A 44 -5.78 -12.11 -14.34
N TYR A 45 -5.21 -12.69 -13.28
CA TYR A 45 -4.99 -14.12 -13.23
C TYR A 45 -6.32 -14.87 -12.99
N PRO A 46 -6.48 -16.10 -13.51
CA PRO A 46 -7.57 -16.97 -13.12
C PRO A 46 -7.54 -17.19 -11.60
N ALA A 47 -8.69 -17.01 -10.95
CA ALA A 47 -8.86 -17.20 -9.52
C ALA A 47 -9.80 -18.38 -9.25
N SER A 48 -9.49 -19.20 -8.24
CA SER A 48 -10.42 -20.22 -7.75
C SER A 48 -11.66 -19.56 -7.14
N PRO A 49 -12.80 -20.28 -7.01
CA PRO A 49 -14.01 -19.73 -6.39
C PRO A 49 -13.74 -19.11 -5.02
N ARG A 50 -13.02 -19.83 -4.16
CA ARG A 50 -12.59 -19.35 -2.84
C ARG A 50 -11.73 -18.08 -2.91
N ALA A 51 -10.83 -17.98 -3.89
CA ALA A 51 -9.99 -16.79 -4.05
C ALA A 51 -10.81 -15.60 -4.57
N ARG A 52 -11.80 -15.86 -5.44
CA ARG A 52 -12.70 -14.82 -5.96
C ARG A 52 -13.57 -14.23 -4.86
N GLU A 53 -14.16 -15.06 -4.01
CA GLU A 53 -14.92 -14.60 -2.84
C GLU A 53 -14.05 -13.73 -1.92
N ALA A 54 -12.82 -14.17 -1.63
CA ALA A 54 -11.89 -13.39 -0.84
C ALA A 54 -11.52 -12.05 -1.50
N LEU A 55 -11.28 -12.03 -2.83
CA LEU A 55 -11.02 -10.79 -3.57
C LEU A 55 -12.18 -9.82 -3.46
N GLU A 56 -13.41 -10.29 -3.62
CA GLU A 56 -14.61 -9.44 -3.55
C GLU A 56 -14.75 -8.79 -2.17
N VAL A 57 -14.46 -9.52 -1.09
CA VAL A 57 -14.44 -8.98 0.28
C VAL A 57 -13.37 -7.89 0.42
N HIS A 58 -12.12 -8.19 0.07
CA HIS A 58 -11.00 -7.22 0.20
C HIS A 58 -11.21 -5.97 -0.66
N ILE A 59 -11.70 -6.13 -1.90
CA ILE A 59 -11.98 -5.01 -2.80
C ILE A 59 -13.07 -4.12 -2.19
N LYS A 60 -14.13 -4.71 -1.66
CA LYS A 60 -15.21 -3.95 -1.03
C LYS A 60 -14.70 -3.17 0.18
N GLU A 61 -13.96 -3.81 1.08
CA GLU A 61 -13.38 -3.16 2.25
C GLU A 61 -12.49 -1.96 1.86
N LEU A 62 -11.63 -2.13 0.86
CA LEU A 62 -10.76 -1.05 0.38
C LEU A 62 -11.51 0.06 -0.36
N MET A 63 -12.64 -0.26 -1.01
CA MET A 63 -13.53 0.75 -1.57
C MET A 63 -14.26 1.54 -0.47
N ASP A 64 -14.76 0.85 0.56
CA ASP A 64 -15.44 1.46 1.71
C ASP A 64 -14.48 2.38 2.51
N LEU A 65 -13.19 2.01 2.58
CA LEU A 65 -12.12 2.82 3.16
C LEU A 65 -11.62 3.95 2.23
N GLY A 66 -12.11 4.05 1.00
CA GLY A 66 -11.70 5.07 0.02
C GLY A 66 -10.30 4.88 -0.56
N VAL A 67 -9.66 3.73 -0.33
CA VAL A 67 -8.33 3.37 -0.88
C VAL A 67 -8.44 2.99 -2.36
N LEU A 68 -9.51 2.29 -2.74
CA LEU A 68 -9.78 1.92 -4.13
C LEU A 68 -10.99 2.67 -4.67
N ARG A 69 -10.97 2.96 -5.97
CA ARG A 69 -12.12 3.47 -6.71
C ARG A 69 -12.34 2.68 -8.00
N LYS A 70 -13.57 2.69 -8.49
CA LYS A 70 -13.86 2.23 -9.84
C LYS A 70 -13.25 3.20 -10.86
N VAL A 71 -12.70 2.64 -11.93
CA VAL A 71 -12.27 3.39 -13.11
C VAL A 71 -13.52 3.89 -13.82
N GLY A 72 -13.58 5.20 -14.13
CA GLY A 72 -14.70 5.81 -14.83
C GLY A 72 -14.69 5.49 -16.33
N HIS A 73 -15.83 5.64 -17.00
CA HIS A 73 -15.95 5.41 -18.45
C HIS A 73 -15.02 6.31 -19.30
N ASN A 74 -14.66 7.48 -18.77
CA ASN A 74 -13.78 8.44 -19.44
C ASN A 74 -12.30 8.25 -19.04
N ASP A 75 -12.00 7.37 -18.08
CA ASP A 75 -10.64 7.15 -17.61
C ASP A 75 -9.91 6.23 -18.59
N GLN A 76 -8.82 6.72 -19.18
CA GLN A 76 -7.95 5.90 -20.01
C GLN A 76 -6.99 5.11 -19.11
N VAL A 77 -7.13 3.78 -19.07
CA VAL A 77 -6.24 2.89 -18.31
C VAL A 77 -5.19 2.31 -19.23
N GLU A 78 -3.97 2.81 -19.11
CA GLU A 78 -2.85 2.36 -19.94
C GLU A 78 -1.96 1.32 -19.26
N VAL A 79 -2.08 1.19 -17.94
CA VAL A 79 -1.31 0.29 -17.08
C VAL A 79 -2.26 -0.53 -16.21
N THR A 80 -2.07 -1.85 -16.19
CA THR A 80 -2.84 -2.78 -15.35
C THR A 80 -1.91 -3.80 -14.70
N THR A 81 -2.13 -4.05 -13.42
CA THR A 81 -1.38 -5.01 -12.62
C THR A 81 -2.35 -6.03 -12.01
N PRO A 82 -2.09 -7.34 -12.13
CA PRO A 82 -2.96 -8.34 -11.55
C PRO A 82 -2.80 -8.37 -10.04
N VAL A 83 -3.83 -8.89 -9.40
CA VAL A 83 -3.90 -9.07 -7.96
C VAL A 83 -4.12 -10.55 -7.68
N ILE A 84 -3.49 -11.06 -6.62
CA ILE A 84 -3.62 -12.44 -6.17
C ILE A 84 -4.03 -12.49 -4.70
N ILE A 85 -4.61 -13.62 -4.29
CA ILE A 85 -4.86 -13.92 -2.88
C ILE A 85 -3.77 -14.85 -2.36
N THR A 86 -3.14 -14.45 -1.26
CA THR A 86 -2.30 -15.34 -0.46
C THR A 86 -3.01 -15.73 0.82
N TRP A 87 -2.83 -16.97 1.26
CA TRP A 87 -3.45 -17.50 2.47
C TRP A 87 -2.40 -17.72 3.53
N HIS A 88 -2.72 -17.31 4.76
CA HIS A 88 -1.97 -17.68 5.95
C HIS A 88 -2.96 -18.20 6.98
N ASN A 89 -2.95 -19.53 7.16
CA ASN A 89 -3.99 -20.26 7.86
C ASN A 89 -5.37 -19.97 7.25
N VAL A 90 -6.29 -19.42 8.05
CA VAL A 90 -7.66 -19.06 7.62
C VAL A 90 -7.75 -17.65 7.04
N LYS A 91 -6.73 -16.81 7.21
CA LYS A 91 -6.75 -15.40 6.78
C LYS A 91 -6.23 -15.27 5.35
N SER A 92 -7.00 -14.60 4.50
CA SER A 92 -6.60 -14.22 3.15
C SER A 92 -5.97 -12.82 3.16
N ARG A 93 -5.06 -12.57 2.22
CA ARG A 93 -4.52 -11.24 1.93
C ARG A 93 -4.53 -10.99 0.43
N MET A 94 -4.97 -9.81 0.04
CA MET A 94 -4.90 -9.33 -1.33
C MET A 94 -3.51 -8.75 -1.61
N VAL A 95 -2.83 -9.22 -2.65
CA VAL A 95 -1.46 -8.83 -2.99
C VAL A 95 -1.36 -8.41 -4.46
N GLY A 96 -0.91 -7.18 -4.72
CA GLY A 96 -0.65 -6.68 -6.07
C GLY A 96 0.68 -7.16 -6.65
N GLU A 97 0.70 -7.49 -7.93
CA GLU A 97 1.88 -8.01 -8.63
C GLU A 97 2.67 -6.88 -9.34
N PHE A 98 3.37 -6.03 -8.60
CA PHE A 98 4.00 -4.84 -9.20
C PHE A 98 5.37 -5.07 -9.86
N ARG A 99 5.83 -6.30 -10.07
CA ARG A 99 7.20 -6.53 -10.59
C ARG A 99 7.40 -5.94 -11.98
N ALA A 100 6.41 -6.08 -12.86
CA ALA A 100 6.47 -5.47 -14.19
C ALA A 100 6.53 -3.95 -14.09
N LEU A 101 5.65 -3.33 -13.28
CA LEU A 101 5.64 -1.89 -13.07
C LEU A 101 6.99 -1.40 -12.51
N ASN A 102 7.49 -2.04 -11.46
CA ASN A 102 8.74 -1.68 -10.79
C ASN A 102 9.96 -1.74 -11.72
N ALA A 103 9.98 -2.63 -12.72
CA ALA A 103 11.07 -2.68 -13.70
C ALA A 103 11.12 -1.43 -14.61
N TYR A 104 10.01 -0.72 -14.73
CA TYR A 104 9.89 0.52 -15.49
C TYR A 104 9.81 1.77 -14.62
N THR A 105 9.78 1.64 -13.29
CA THR A 105 9.76 2.79 -12.37
C THR A 105 11.17 3.28 -12.07
N ILE A 106 11.38 4.60 -12.15
CA ILE A 106 12.63 5.22 -11.72
C ILE A 106 12.69 5.16 -10.18
N PRO A 107 13.73 4.53 -9.58
CA PRO A 107 13.81 4.44 -8.13
C PRO A 107 14.02 5.81 -7.49
N ASP A 108 13.12 6.20 -6.59
CA ASP A 108 13.33 7.34 -5.70
C ASP A 108 14.32 6.94 -4.59
N ARG A 109 15.54 7.48 -4.67
CA ARG A 109 16.63 7.15 -3.74
C ARG A 109 16.60 8.09 -2.54
N TYR A 110 15.60 7.94 -1.69
CA TYR A 110 15.62 8.55 -0.38
C TYR A 110 16.43 7.68 0.60
N PRO A 111 17.46 8.22 1.28
CA PRO A 111 18.32 7.42 2.15
C PRO A 111 17.54 6.98 3.40
N ILE A 112 17.31 5.68 3.52
CA ILE A 112 16.81 5.08 4.76
C ILE A 112 18.02 4.84 5.67
N PRO A 113 18.06 5.41 6.89
CA PRO A 113 19.18 5.23 7.81
C PRO A 113 19.34 3.76 8.18
N ARG A 114 20.59 3.31 8.33
CA ARG A 114 20.85 1.92 8.69
C ARG A 114 20.55 1.70 10.17
N ILE A 115 20.02 0.52 10.51
CA ILE A 115 19.61 0.20 11.89
C ILE A 115 20.73 0.47 12.92
N HIS A 116 21.99 0.16 12.61
CA HIS A 116 23.11 0.39 13.52
C HIS A 116 23.44 1.86 13.75
N GLU A 117 23.27 2.72 12.73
CA GLU A 117 23.46 4.16 12.85
C GLU A 117 22.40 4.71 13.81
N THR A 118 21.15 4.30 13.60
CA THR A 118 20.01 4.65 14.46
C THR A 118 20.21 4.19 15.91
N LEU A 119 20.67 2.94 16.13
CA LEU A 119 20.93 2.42 17.49
C LEU A 119 22.06 3.16 18.21
N THR A 120 23.11 3.56 17.48
CA THR A 120 24.22 4.32 18.05
C THR A 120 23.75 5.69 18.54
N GLN A 121 22.84 6.35 17.80
CA GLN A 121 22.27 7.64 18.19
C GLN A 121 21.45 7.57 19.48
N PHE A 122 20.82 6.44 19.77
CA PHE A 122 20.03 6.25 21.01
C PHE A 122 20.83 5.72 22.20
N SER A 123 22.13 5.46 22.05
CA SER A 123 22.95 4.81 23.08
C SER A 123 23.04 5.57 24.41
N GLN A 124 22.79 6.88 24.41
CA GLN A 124 22.79 7.72 25.62
C GLN A 124 21.38 8.03 26.15
N ALA A 125 20.32 7.52 25.52
CA ALA A 125 18.95 7.78 25.96
C ALA A 125 18.61 6.94 27.20
N ASN A 126 18.07 7.60 28.23
CA ASN A 126 17.62 6.92 29.46
C ASN A 126 16.21 6.31 29.32
N PHE A 127 15.41 6.79 28.36
CA PHE A 127 14.07 6.31 28.06
C PHE A 127 13.85 6.30 26.55
N ILE A 128 13.25 5.23 26.02
CA ILE A 128 12.96 5.04 24.60
C ILE A 128 11.46 4.72 24.45
N ALA A 129 10.82 5.36 23.47
CA ALA A 129 9.46 5.03 23.06
C ALA A 129 9.49 4.60 21.58
N ALA A 130 8.82 3.50 21.26
CA ALA A 130 8.61 3.03 19.90
C ALA A 130 7.14 3.23 19.53
N ILE A 131 6.91 3.86 18.38
CA ILE A 131 5.57 4.09 17.82
C ILE A 131 5.63 3.62 16.37
N GLU A 132 4.66 2.80 15.98
CA GLU A 132 4.55 2.28 14.62
C GLU A 132 3.34 2.91 13.96
N ALA A 133 3.53 3.41 12.73
CA ALA A 133 2.43 3.84 11.88
C ALA A 133 1.79 2.58 11.24
N LEU A 134 0.46 2.62 11.10
CA LEU A 134 -0.33 1.61 10.38
C LEU A 134 -0.30 1.83 8.86
#